data_AF-A0A4Q9N2X2-F1
#
_entry.id   AF-A0A4Q9N2X2-F1
#
_cell.length_a   1.000
_cell.length_b   1.000
_cell.length_c   1.000
_cell.angle_alpha   90.00
_cell.angle_beta   90.00
_cell.angle_gamma   90.00
#
_symmetry.space_group_name_H-M   'P 1'
#
loop_
_entity.id
_entity.type
_entity.pdbx_description
1 polymer ?
#
loop_
_entity_poly.entity_id
_entity_poly.type
_entity_poly.pdbx_seq_one_letter_code
_entity_poly.pdbx_strand_id
1 'polypeptide(L)'
;MGLAPRSFVLPDLFSYCQYPLRTNVHCASVARASEDWLLKDANFTAKRQAAFRRLHAGELTAMCYPNADATRLRDVADFLNFLFTLDDWSDEFSDQDTVGLAGNVMGAFWDPVGFTTQKAAGKLAKSFSGRFRGTAGLGCTRRFIETMDLFFRAVAQQARDRARGDVPSLEEYIALRMDTSGCKPCFALIEYAAGIDLPDEVMAHPAIRALEEAANSHISWSNDIFSYDVEQARGDTHNMVEVVMRRHDFSLQAAVDYVGDLTNASIARFESIRRSLPCWGEKIDKDVTLYVQGLQDWMVGALQWSFDSARYFGNDGAAVKQHRVVILRPRMSATGRDQPNDALVHNRWAQFLMRCACIPTRVPRPGGSCPTSSPSHSFTRTWNDA
;
A
#
# COMPACT_ATOMS: atom_id res chain seq x y z
N MET A 1 15.43 29.59 -10.97
CA MET A 1 14.91 28.20 -10.94
C MET A 1 16.03 27.29 -10.49
N GLY A 2 15.94 26.70 -9.29
CA GLY A 2 16.91 25.71 -8.84
C GLY A 2 16.86 24.46 -9.72
N LEU A 3 17.98 23.73 -9.81
CA LEU A 3 17.99 22.43 -10.47
C LEU A 3 16.98 21.50 -9.78
N ALA A 4 16.16 20.79 -10.56
CA ALA A 4 15.28 19.76 -10.03
C ALA A 4 16.09 18.74 -9.21
N PRO A 5 15.57 18.26 -8.06
CA PRO A 5 16.27 17.28 -7.25
C PRO A 5 16.55 16.02 -8.09
N ARG A 6 17.71 15.39 -7.85
CA ARG A 6 18.12 14.14 -8.51
C ARG A 6 17.97 12.91 -7.63
N SER A 7 17.75 13.12 -6.34
CA SER A 7 17.65 12.09 -5.32
C SER A 7 16.96 12.64 -4.07
N PHE A 8 16.53 11.74 -3.20
CA PHE A 8 16.08 12.04 -1.85
C PHE A 8 16.51 10.95 -0.88
N VAL A 9 16.45 11.25 0.40
CA VAL A 9 16.78 10.33 1.49
C VAL A 9 15.48 9.82 2.11
N LEU A 10 15.36 8.50 2.27
CA LEU A 10 14.25 7.84 2.94
C LEU A 10 14.30 8.12 4.45
N PRO A 11 13.14 8.32 5.10
CA PRO A 11 13.06 8.42 6.55
C PRO A 11 13.40 7.07 7.22
N ASP A 12 13.73 7.13 8.51
CA ASP A 12 14.15 5.96 9.29
C ASP A 12 12.98 5.10 9.79
N LEU A 13 12.20 4.52 8.88
CA LEU A 13 10.98 3.80 9.25
C LEU A 13 11.23 2.51 10.07
N PHE A 14 12.34 1.80 9.81
CA PHE A 14 12.68 0.56 10.51
C PHE A 14 13.07 0.76 11.97
N SER A 15 13.62 1.91 12.33
CA SER A 15 13.93 2.20 13.74
C SER A 15 12.66 2.35 14.61
N TYR A 16 11.53 2.75 14.00
CA TYR A 16 10.23 2.92 14.67
C TYR A 16 9.39 1.64 14.62
N CYS A 17 9.42 0.90 13.51
CA CYS A 17 8.72 -0.38 13.36
C CYS A 17 9.62 -1.57 13.76
N GLN A 18 9.64 -1.86 15.06
CA GLN A 18 10.49 -2.90 15.65
C GLN A 18 9.79 -4.25 15.86
N TYR A 19 8.63 -4.47 15.23
CA TYR A 19 8.00 -5.78 15.30
C TYR A 19 8.90 -6.86 14.67
N PRO A 20 8.95 -8.07 15.23
CA PRO A 20 9.74 -9.14 14.65
C PRO A 20 9.16 -9.53 13.29
N LEU A 21 9.99 -9.52 12.25
CA LEU A 21 9.60 -10.04 10.96
C LEU A 21 9.46 -11.56 11.06
N ARG A 22 8.29 -12.07 10.69
CA ARG A 22 7.99 -13.50 10.62
C ARG A 22 7.66 -13.87 9.19
N THR A 23 7.84 -15.13 8.82
CA THR A 23 7.49 -15.62 7.48
C THR A 23 6.90 -17.01 7.61
N ASN A 24 5.80 -17.24 6.90
CA ASN A 24 5.15 -18.54 6.86
C ASN A 24 6.04 -19.60 6.21
N VAL A 25 6.13 -20.79 6.82
CA VAL A 25 6.93 -21.92 6.33
C VAL A 25 6.51 -22.44 4.96
N HIS A 26 5.27 -22.19 4.54
CA HIS A 26 4.71 -22.62 3.25
C HIS A 26 4.93 -21.62 2.11
N CYS A 27 5.66 -20.52 2.35
CA CYS A 27 5.88 -19.42 1.42
C CYS A 27 6.22 -19.89 0.00
N ALA A 28 7.30 -20.66 -0.16
CA ALA A 28 7.80 -21.06 -1.47
C ALA A 28 6.77 -21.87 -2.29
N SER A 29 6.08 -22.82 -1.63
CA SER A 29 5.06 -23.65 -2.29
C SER A 29 3.81 -22.85 -2.65
N VAL A 30 3.37 -21.94 -1.79
CA VAL A 30 2.14 -21.17 -2.01
C VAL A 30 2.35 -20.06 -3.05
N ALA A 31 3.48 -19.36 -3.00
CA ALA A 31 3.81 -18.26 -3.90
C ALA A 31 3.72 -18.69 -5.37
N ARG A 32 4.46 -19.74 -5.75
CA ARG A 32 4.53 -20.22 -7.13
C ARG A 32 3.16 -20.64 -7.66
N ALA A 33 2.43 -21.45 -6.90
CA ALA A 33 1.12 -21.88 -7.33
C ALA A 33 0.17 -20.68 -7.51
N SER A 34 0.40 -19.55 -6.82
CA SER A 34 -0.56 -18.44 -6.72
C SER A 34 -0.43 -17.56 -7.94
N GLU A 35 0.83 -17.31 -8.30
CA GLU A 35 1.18 -16.78 -9.60
C GLU A 35 0.61 -17.63 -10.72
N ASP A 36 0.83 -18.95 -10.70
CA ASP A 36 0.38 -19.81 -11.81
C ASP A 36 -1.15 -19.86 -11.93
N TRP A 37 -1.88 -19.81 -10.81
CA TRP A 37 -3.35 -19.67 -10.81
C TRP A 37 -3.80 -18.37 -11.47
N LEU A 38 -3.21 -17.23 -11.09
CA LEU A 38 -3.60 -15.93 -11.64
C LEU A 38 -3.24 -15.82 -13.12
N LEU A 39 -2.01 -16.18 -13.48
CA LEU A 39 -1.48 -16.02 -14.84
C LEU A 39 -2.21 -16.87 -15.87
N LYS A 40 -2.86 -17.97 -15.44
CA LYS A 40 -3.70 -18.81 -16.30
C LYS A 40 -4.88 -18.03 -16.91
N ASP A 41 -5.51 -17.14 -16.13
CA ASP A 41 -6.73 -16.43 -16.54
C ASP A 41 -6.52 -14.94 -16.81
N ALA A 42 -5.43 -14.33 -16.31
CA ALA A 42 -5.15 -12.90 -16.45
C ALA A 42 -4.78 -12.46 -17.89
N ASN A 43 -4.51 -13.40 -18.80
CA ASN A 43 -4.14 -13.16 -20.20
C ASN A 43 -2.94 -12.21 -20.38
N PHE A 44 -1.92 -12.35 -19.52
CA PHE A 44 -0.72 -11.52 -19.57
C PHE A 44 0.27 -11.96 -20.65
N THR A 45 0.90 -10.99 -21.30
CA THR A 45 2.06 -11.22 -22.18
C THR A 45 3.23 -11.79 -21.37
N ALA A 46 4.15 -12.52 -22.01
CA ALA A 46 5.33 -13.08 -21.32
C ALA A 46 6.13 -12.03 -20.51
N LYS A 47 6.22 -10.79 -21.03
CA LYS A 47 6.83 -9.64 -20.32
C LYS A 47 6.07 -9.30 -19.04
N ARG A 48 4.73 -9.16 -19.11
CA ARG A 48 3.89 -8.89 -17.93
C ARG A 48 3.93 -10.05 -16.92
N GLN A 49 3.96 -11.31 -17.38
CA GLN A 49 4.12 -12.47 -16.50
C GLN A 49 5.46 -12.44 -15.74
N ALA A 50 6.56 -12.08 -16.42
CA ALA A 50 7.86 -11.97 -15.78
C ALA A 50 7.91 -10.82 -14.77
N ALA A 51 7.31 -9.67 -15.09
CA ALA A 51 7.19 -8.54 -14.16
C ALA A 51 6.35 -8.91 -12.93
N PHE A 52 5.22 -9.59 -13.13
CA PHE A 52 4.34 -10.07 -12.07
C PHE A 52 5.07 -10.97 -11.06
N ARG A 53 5.89 -11.92 -11.55
CA ARG A 53 6.66 -12.80 -10.67
C ARG A 53 7.77 -12.09 -9.88
N ARG A 54 8.21 -10.91 -10.32
CA ARG A 54 9.18 -10.07 -9.59
C ARG A 54 8.52 -9.16 -8.55
N LEU A 55 7.19 -9.21 -8.44
CA LEU A 55 6.45 -8.56 -7.39
C LEU A 55 6.70 -9.23 -6.03
N HIS A 56 7.04 -10.52 -6.01
CA HIS A 56 7.24 -11.28 -4.77
C HIS A 56 6.04 -11.18 -3.80
N ALA A 57 4.82 -11.20 -4.35
CA ALA A 57 3.59 -11.03 -3.56
C ALA A 57 3.32 -12.26 -2.67
N GLY A 58 3.83 -13.43 -3.03
CA GLY A 58 3.77 -14.62 -2.18
C GLY A 58 4.60 -14.45 -0.90
N GLU A 59 5.78 -13.84 -1.02
CA GLU A 59 6.64 -13.48 0.10
C GLU A 59 5.98 -12.40 0.98
N LEU A 60 5.34 -11.38 0.39
CA LEU A 60 4.51 -10.43 1.14
C LEU A 60 3.43 -11.17 1.94
N THR A 61 2.69 -12.06 1.28
CA THR A 61 1.61 -12.83 1.92
C THR A 61 2.15 -13.65 3.08
N ALA A 62 3.28 -14.34 2.89
CA ALA A 62 3.90 -15.15 3.92
C ALA A 62 4.40 -14.32 5.12
N MET A 63 4.80 -13.06 4.90
CA MET A 63 5.17 -12.14 5.97
C MET A 63 3.96 -11.55 6.70
N CYS A 64 2.87 -11.26 5.98
CA CYS A 64 1.66 -10.68 6.56
C CYS A 64 0.75 -11.70 7.27
N TYR A 65 0.83 -12.98 6.89
CA TYR A 65 0.03 -14.07 7.46
C TYR A 65 0.90 -15.25 7.93
N PRO A 66 1.86 -15.01 8.85
CA PRO A 66 2.92 -15.97 9.16
C PRO A 66 2.43 -17.27 9.81
N ASN A 67 1.26 -17.23 10.46
CA ASN A 67 0.69 -18.36 11.20
C ASN A 67 -0.43 -19.11 10.45
N ALA A 68 -0.81 -18.65 9.26
CA ALA A 68 -1.85 -19.31 8.48
C ALA A 68 -1.45 -20.75 8.12
N ASP A 69 -2.40 -21.69 8.15
CA ASP A 69 -2.16 -23.01 7.55
C ASP A 69 -1.96 -22.90 6.04
N ALA A 70 -1.43 -23.95 5.42
CA ALA A 70 -1.11 -23.95 3.99
C ALA A 70 -2.32 -23.63 3.09
N THR A 71 -3.53 -24.06 3.46
CA THR A 71 -4.75 -23.84 2.68
C THR A 71 -5.22 -22.40 2.78
N ARG A 72 -5.27 -21.84 3.99
CA ARG A 72 -5.65 -20.43 4.19
C ARG A 72 -4.62 -19.49 3.60
N LEU A 73 -3.33 -19.75 3.82
CA LEU A 73 -2.25 -18.96 3.22
C LEU A 73 -2.37 -18.96 1.69
N ARG A 74 -2.74 -20.10 1.12
CA ARG A 74 -2.97 -20.24 -0.30
C ARG A 74 -4.07 -19.33 -0.82
N ASP A 75 -5.22 -19.33 -0.18
CA ASP A 75 -6.36 -18.50 -0.60
C ASP A 75 -6.05 -17.01 -0.43
N VAL A 76 -5.38 -16.62 0.66
CA VAL A 76 -5.00 -15.22 0.89
C VAL A 76 -3.91 -14.76 -0.09
N ALA A 77 -2.98 -15.64 -0.48
CA ALA A 77 -1.99 -15.34 -1.53
C ALA A 77 -2.65 -15.09 -2.89
N ASP A 78 -3.65 -15.91 -3.23
CA ASP A 78 -4.43 -15.75 -4.46
C ASP A 78 -5.15 -14.39 -4.46
N PHE A 79 -5.73 -13.99 -3.34
CA PHE A 79 -6.33 -12.66 -3.22
C PHE A 79 -5.31 -11.53 -3.33
N LEU A 80 -4.15 -11.61 -2.66
CA LEU A 80 -3.12 -10.55 -2.75
C LEU A 80 -2.61 -10.36 -4.19
N ASN A 81 -2.32 -11.46 -4.88
CA ASN A 81 -1.95 -11.46 -6.29
C ASN A 81 -3.06 -10.85 -7.16
N PHE A 82 -4.31 -11.20 -6.88
CA PHE A 82 -5.46 -10.65 -7.58
C PHE A 82 -5.64 -9.16 -7.31
N LEU A 83 -5.48 -8.69 -6.07
CA LEU A 83 -5.58 -7.28 -5.68
C LEU A 83 -4.55 -6.40 -6.41
N PHE A 84 -3.28 -6.83 -6.48
CA PHE A 84 -2.27 -6.12 -7.27
C PHE A 84 -2.63 -6.07 -8.77
N THR A 85 -3.27 -7.11 -9.28
CA THR A 85 -3.74 -7.13 -10.67
C THR A 85 -4.93 -6.20 -10.89
N LEU A 86 -5.83 -6.07 -9.91
CA LEU A 86 -6.94 -5.12 -9.95
C LEU A 86 -6.43 -3.68 -9.95
N ASP A 87 -5.44 -3.36 -9.12
CA ASP A 87 -4.74 -2.07 -9.07
C ASP A 87 -4.15 -1.74 -10.45
N ASP A 88 -3.30 -2.62 -10.99
CA ASP A 88 -2.67 -2.47 -12.32
C ASP A 88 -3.70 -2.29 -13.45
N TRP A 89 -4.82 -3.04 -13.44
CA TRP A 89 -5.89 -2.87 -14.43
C TRP A 89 -6.60 -1.52 -14.27
N SER A 90 -6.91 -1.12 -13.03
CA SER A 90 -7.60 0.14 -12.77
C SER A 90 -6.77 1.38 -13.12
N ASP A 91 -5.45 1.26 -13.11
CA ASP A 91 -4.52 2.30 -13.58
C ASP A 91 -4.57 2.54 -15.09
N GLU A 92 -4.89 1.52 -15.88
CA GLU A 92 -5.01 1.60 -17.34
C GLU A 92 -6.44 1.94 -17.80
N PHE A 93 -7.42 1.96 -16.88
CA PHE A 93 -8.84 2.02 -17.21
C PHE A 93 -9.43 3.43 -17.14
N SER A 94 -10.45 3.65 -17.98
CA SER A 94 -11.36 4.80 -17.83
C SER A 94 -12.22 4.65 -16.57
N ASP A 95 -12.95 5.70 -16.21
CA ASP A 95 -13.95 5.64 -15.13
C ASP A 95 -15.02 4.59 -15.40
N GLN A 96 -15.54 4.51 -16.64
CA GLN A 96 -16.54 3.52 -17.06
C GLN A 96 -16.00 2.10 -17.00
N ASP A 97 -14.76 1.88 -17.45
CA ASP A 97 -14.12 0.56 -17.40
C ASP A 97 -13.86 0.11 -15.95
N THR A 98 -13.51 1.05 -15.07
CA THR A 98 -13.34 0.78 -13.63
C THR A 98 -14.66 0.36 -12.98
N VAL A 99 -15.79 1.01 -13.32
CA VAL A 99 -17.12 0.58 -12.87
C VAL A 99 -17.48 -0.81 -13.40
N GLY A 100 -17.15 -1.09 -14.67
CA GLY A 100 -17.31 -2.42 -15.27
C GLY A 100 -16.49 -3.50 -14.56
N LEU A 101 -15.24 -3.20 -14.20
CA LEU A 101 -14.37 -4.07 -13.42
C LEU A 101 -15.00 -4.37 -12.05
N ALA A 102 -15.42 -3.34 -11.32
CA ALA A 102 -16.09 -3.46 -10.03
C ALA A 102 -17.33 -4.36 -10.12
N GLY A 103 -18.20 -4.14 -11.13
CA GLY A 103 -19.39 -4.96 -11.34
C GLY A 103 -19.09 -6.44 -11.57
N ASN A 104 -18.01 -6.77 -12.28
CA ASN A 104 -17.60 -8.16 -12.51
C ASN A 104 -17.05 -8.83 -11.24
N VAL A 105 -16.28 -8.11 -10.44
CA VAL A 105 -15.66 -8.65 -9.23
C VAL A 105 -16.68 -8.75 -8.10
N MET A 106 -17.40 -7.65 -7.82
CA MET A 106 -18.41 -7.61 -6.77
C MET A 106 -19.58 -8.55 -7.07
N GLY A 107 -20.00 -8.68 -8.33
CA GLY A 107 -21.01 -9.67 -8.73
C GLY A 107 -20.62 -11.10 -8.33
N ALA A 108 -19.36 -11.48 -8.53
CA ALA A 108 -18.82 -12.78 -8.14
C ALA A 108 -18.65 -12.95 -6.61
N PHE A 109 -18.48 -11.86 -5.87
CA PHE A 109 -18.40 -11.88 -4.40
C PHE A 109 -19.79 -11.98 -3.75
N TRP A 110 -20.77 -11.24 -4.26
CA TRP A 110 -22.14 -11.26 -3.76
C TRP A 110 -22.89 -12.55 -4.12
N ASP A 111 -22.74 -13.03 -5.36
CA ASP A 111 -23.39 -14.25 -5.84
C ASP A 111 -22.39 -15.19 -6.54
N PRO A 112 -21.51 -15.85 -5.77
CA PRO A 112 -20.51 -16.75 -6.36
C PRO A 112 -21.11 -17.96 -7.08
N VAL A 113 -22.37 -18.30 -6.83
CA VAL A 113 -23.04 -19.45 -7.48
C VAL A 113 -23.65 -19.00 -8.79
N GLY A 114 -24.58 -18.04 -8.76
CA GLY A 114 -25.39 -17.62 -9.89
C GLY A 114 -24.70 -16.61 -10.83
N PHE A 115 -23.78 -15.78 -10.33
CA PHE A 115 -23.08 -14.83 -11.18
C PHE A 115 -22.16 -15.54 -12.19
N THR A 116 -22.26 -15.16 -13.46
CA THR A 116 -21.43 -15.71 -14.54
C THR A 116 -20.87 -14.59 -15.39
N THR A 117 -19.61 -14.73 -15.81
CA THR A 117 -18.95 -13.79 -16.71
C THR A 117 -17.81 -14.46 -17.47
N GLN A 118 -17.49 -13.92 -18.64
CA GLN A 118 -16.32 -14.34 -19.42
C GLN A 118 -15.07 -13.50 -19.13
N LYS A 119 -15.21 -12.40 -18.38
CA LYS A 119 -14.11 -11.50 -18.05
C LYS A 119 -13.17 -12.16 -17.02
N ALA A 120 -11.86 -12.02 -17.25
CA ALA A 120 -10.81 -12.59 -16.39
C ALA A 120 -11.00 -12.21 -14.91
N ALA A 121 -11.23 -10.92 -14.62
CA ALA A 121 -11.42 -10.43 -13.27
C ALA A 121 -12.55 -11.15 -12.51
N GLY A 122 -13.72 -11.33 -13.12
CA GLY A 122 -14.82 -12.02 -12.47
C GLY A 122 -14.62 -13.53 -12.36
N LYS A 123 -13.88 -14.17 -13.28
CA LYS A 123 -13.49 -15.59 -13.16
C LYS A 123 -12.54 -15.81 -11.98
N LEU A 124 -11.53 -14.96 -11.85
CA LEU A 124 -10.59 -14.99 -10.73
C LEU A 124 -11.32 -14.72 -9.40
N ALA A 125 -12.16 -13.69 -9.36
CA ALA A 125 -12.99 -13.37 -8.20
C ALA A 125 -13.90 -14.55 -7.78
N LYS A 126 -14.59 -15.19 -8.73
CA LYS A 126 -15.45 -16.36 -8.47
C LYS A 126 -14.63 -17.55 -7.97
N SER A 127 -13.47 -17.80 -8.56
CA SER A 127 -12.55 -18.86 -8.15
C SER A 127 -12.10 -18.68 -6.70
N PHE A 128 -11.62 -17.49 -6.34
CA PHE A 128 -11.24 -17.15 -4.97
C PHE A 128 -12.44 -17.24 -4.01
N SER A 129 -13.55 -16.55 -4.32
CA SER A 129 -14.75 -16.48 -3.48
C SER A 129 -15.31 -17.87 -3.16
N GLY A 130 -15.31 -18.79 -4.13
CA GLY A 130 -15.75 -20.17 -3.93
C GLY A 130 -14.92 -20.93 -2.89
N ARG A 131 -13.61 -20.70 -2.82
CA ARG A 131 -12.72 -21.34 -1.81
C ARG A 131 -12.83 -20.64 -0.46
N PHE A 132 -12.69 -19.32 -0.47
CA PHE A 132 -12.76 -18.46 0.72
C PHE A 132 -14.06 -18.69 1.51
N ARG A 133 -15.23 -18.61 0.86
CA ARG A 133 -16.53 -18.77 1.54
C ARG A 133 -16.81 -20.20 2.02
N GLY A 134 -16.05 -21.19 1.55
CA GLY A 134 -16.18 -22.57 2.03
C GLY A 134 -15.71 -22.76 3.47
N THR A 135 -14.83 -21.87 3.96
CA THR A 135 -14.19 -22.01 5.28
C THR A 135 -14.13 -20.72 6.11
N ALA A 136 -14.45 -19.57 5.52
CA ALA A 136 -14.49 -18.30 6.22
C ALA A 136 -15.71 -18.17 7.16
N GLY A 137 -15.51 -17.44 8.26
CA GLY A 137 -16.59 -17.00 9.12
C GLY A 137 -17.56 -16.05 8.41
N LEU A 138 -18.78 -15.94 8.92
CA LEU A 138 -19.83 -15.12 8.30
C LEU A 138 -19.52 -13.62 8.49
N GLY A 139 -19.01 -13.24 9.67
CA GLY A 139 -18.61 -11.86 9.97
C GLY A 139 -17.45 -11.43 9.08
N CYS A 140 -16.38 -12.24 9.06
CA CYS A 140 -15.22 -12.06 8.19
C CYS A 140 -15.62 -11.95 6.71
N THR A 141 -16.48 -12.86 6.22
CA THR A 141 -16.96 -12.82 4.82
C THR A 141 -17.67 -11.51 4.50
N ARG A 142 -18.57 -11.05 5.37
CA ARG A 142 -19.31 -9.79 5.16
C ARG A 142 -18.35 -8.60 5.15
N ARG A 143 -17.44 -8.49 6.13
CA ARG A 143 -16.44 -7.42 6.21
C ARG A 143 -15.51 -7.39 5.00
N PHE A 144 -15.07 -8.55 4.52
CA PHE A 144 -14.26 -8.64 3.30
C PHE A 144 -14.99 -8.07 2.09
N ILE A 145 -16.26 -8.43 1.89
CA ILE A 145 -17.04 -7.93 0.75
C ILE A 145 -17.32 -6.43 0.89
N GLU A 146 -17.67 -5.94 2.08
CA GLU A 146 -17.89 -4.51 2.35
C GLU A 146 -16.63 -3.68 2.06
N THR A 147 -15.46 -4.15 2.49
CA THR A 147 -14.19 -3.46 2.26
C THR A 147 -13.73 -3.50 0.80
N MET A 148 -14.09 -4.55 0.05
CA MET A 148 -13.92 -4.57 -1.41
C MET A 148 -14.83 -3.57 -2.13
N ASP A 149 -16.07 -3.36 -1.66
CA ASP A 149 -16.97 -2.32 -2.19
C ASP A 149 -16.38 -0.92 -1.97
N LEU A 150 -15.86 -0.65 -0.76
CA LEU A 150 -15.16 0.60 -0.45
C LEU A 150 -13.96 0.83 -1.36
N PHE A 151 -13.11 -0.20 -1.55
CA PHE A 151 -11.97 -0.15 -2.46
C PHE A 151 -12.39 0.26 -3.88
N PHE A 152 -13.37 -0.41 -4.48
CA PHE A 152 -13.80 -0.10 -5.85
C PHE A 152 -14.42 1.29 -5.99
N ARG A 153 -15.19 1.76 -4.99
CA ARG A 153 -15.72 3.13 -4.98
C ARG A 153 -14.59 4.16 -4.96
N ALA A 154 -13.57 3.92 -4.13
CA ALA A 154 -12.43 4.81 -4.01
C ALA A 154 -11.56 4.81 -5.27
N VAL A 155 -11.29 3.64 -5.85
CA VAL A 155 -10.54 3.53 -7.12
C VAL A 155 -11.30 4.20 -8.27
N ALA A 156 -12.62 4.08 -8.33
CA ALA A 156 -13.44 4.80 -9.31
C ALA A 156 -13.38 6.33 -9.11
N GLN A 157 -13.33 6.80 -7.86
CA GLN A 157 -13.13 8.23 -7.58
C GLN A 157 -11.74 8.69 -8.03
N GLN A 158 -10.68 7.96 -7.69
CA GLN A 158 -9.31 8.24 -8.13
C GLN A 158 -9.20 8.27 -9.67
N ALA A 159 -9.87 7.35 -10.39
CA ALA A 159 -9.92 7.37 -11.84
C ALA A 159 -10.57 8.65 -12.40
N ARG A 160 -11.65 9.14 -11.76
CA ARG A 160 -12.31 10.40 -12.14
C ARG A 160 -11.42 11.61 -11.90
N ASP A 161 -10.72 11.65 -10.76
CA ASP A 161 -9.81 12.74 -10.42
C ASP A 161 -8.63 12.80 -11.40
N ARG A 162 -8.04 11.64 -11.74
CA ARG A 162 -7.01 11.54 -12.79
C ARG A 162 -7.50 12.03 -14.14
N ALA A 163 -8.72 11.65 -14.54
CA ALA A 163 -9.29 12.08 -15.83
C ALA A 163 -9.51 13.59 -15.91
N ARG A 164 -9.79 14.25 -14.78
CA ARG A 164 -9.96 15.71 -14.69
C ARG A 164 -8.65 16.47 -14.51
N GLY A 165 -7.57 15.78 -14.14
CA GLY A 165 -6.31 16.39 -13.74
C GLY A 165 -6.39 17.06 -12.36
N ASP A 166 -7.38 16.66 -11.55
CA ASP A 166 -7.59 17.20 -10.22
C ASP A 166 -6.50 16.64 -9.28
N VAL A 167 -5.92 17.52 -8.47
CA VAL A 167 -5.07 17.13 -7.35
C VAL A 167 -5.87 17.32 -6.08
N PRO A 168 -6.12 16.27 -5.29
CA PRO A 168 -6.88 16.40 -4.04
C PRO A 168 -6.16 17.32 -3.03
N SER A 169 -6.92 17.86 -2.07
CA SER A 169 -6.34 18.39 -0.83
C SER A 169 -5.68 17.28 -0.02
N LEU A 170 -4.90 17.64 1.00
CA LEU A 170 -4.28 16.64 1.87
C LEU A 170 -5.35 15.77 2.55
N GLU A 171 -6.43 16.39 3.02
CA GLU A 171 -7.53 15.73 3.72
C GLU A 171 -8.32 14.80 2.79
N GLU A 172 -8.66 15.28 1.58
CA GLU A 172 -9.33 14.46 0.56
C GLU A 172 -8.46 13.28 0.13
N TYR A 173 -7.15 13.51 -0.03
CA TYR A 173 -6.20 12.46 -0.37
C TYR A 173 -6.14 11.40 0.73
N ILE A 174 -6.02 11.82 1.99
CA ILE A 174 -5.99 10.90 3.13
C ILE A 174 -7.26 10.05 3.16
N ALA A 175 -8.44 10.68 3.08
CA ALA A 175 -9.71 9.98 3.12
C ALA A 175 -9.82 8.94 2.00
N LEU A 176 -9.42 9.31 0.78
CA LEU A 176 -9.48 8.42 -0.38
C LEU A 176 -8.45 7.29 -0.30
N ARG A 177 -7.20 7.61 0.05
CA ARG A 177 -6.07 6.67 0.08
C ARG A 177 -6.26 5.54 1.08
N MET A 178 -6.96 5.80 2.18
CA MET A 178 -7.31 4.78 3.18
C MET A 178 -8.18 3.65 2.60
N ASP A 179 -8.92 3.91 1.52
CA ASP A 179 -9.69 2.90 0.79
C ASP A 179 -8.96 2.40 -0.46
N THR A 180 -8.24 3.26 -1.20
CA THR A 180 -7.53 2.83 -2.42
C THR A 180 -6.27 2.00 -2.14
N SER A 181 -5.73 2.03 -0.92
CA SER A 181 -4.55 1.22 -0.56
C SER A 181 -4.78 -0.29 -0.62
N GLY A 182 -6.04 -0.74 -0.58
CA GLY A 182 -6.38 -2.17 -0.52
C GLY A 182 -6.04 -2.83 0.82
N CYS A 183 -5.63 -2.08 1.84
CA CYS A 183 -5.31 -2.65 3.16
C CYS A 183 -6.55 -3.21 3.88
N LYS A 184 -7.70 -2.54 3.79
CA LYS A 184 -8.93 -2.95 4.49
C LYS A 184 -9.41 -4.37 4.12
N PRO A 185 -9.52 -4.76 2.85
CA PRO A 185 -9.89 -6.15 2.53
C PRO A 185 -8.81 -7.15 2.97
N CYS A 186 -7.54 -6.79 2.93
CA CYS A 186 -6.47 -7.62 3.50
C CYS A 186 -6.61 -7.79 5.02
N PHE A 187 -6.97 -6.74 5.76
CA PHE A 187 -7.18 -6.81 7.20
C PHE A 187 -8.38 -7.70 7.55
N ALA A 188 -9.45 -7.67 6.77
CA ALA A 188 -10.56 -8.61 6.94
C ALA A 188 -10.12 -10.07 6.79
N LEU A 189 -9.12 -10.35 5.93
CA LEU A 189 -8.56 -11.71 5.76
C LEU A 189 -7.62 -12.14 6.88
N ILE A 190 -7.25 -11.27 7.83
CA ILE A 190 -6.51 -11.68 9.04
C ILE A 190 -7.35 -12.67 9.84
N GLU A 191 -8.66 -12.41 9.99
CA GLU A 191 -9.58 -13.32 10.69
C GLU A 191 -9.60 -14.70 10.02
N TYR A 192 -9.77 -14.70 8.69
CA TYR A 192 -9.76 -15.91 7.88
C TYR A 192 -8.46 -16.70 8.05
N ALA A 193 -7.32 -16.02 7.91
CA ALA A 193 -5.98 -16.61 8.01
C ALA A 193 -5.69 -17.19 9.41
N ALA A 194 -6.18 -16.53 10.46
CA ALA A 194 -6.05 -16.99 11.85
C ALA A 194 -7.11 -18.03 12.25
N GLY A 195 -8.12 -18.28 11.41
CA GLY A 195 -9.20 -19.22 11.71
C GLY A 195 -10.17 -18.72 12.79
N ILE A 196 -10.33 -17.41 12.91
CA ILE A 196 -11.23 -16.75 13.86
C ILE A 196 -12.38 -16.03 13.12
N ASP A 197 -13.45 -15.72 13.83
CA ASP A 197 -14.55 -14.87 13.33
C ASP A 197 -15.00 -13.98 14.49
N LEU A 198 -14.47 -12.76 14.54
CA LEU A 198 -14.70 -11.84 15.65
C LEU A 198 -16.14 -11.31 15.62
N PRO A 199 -16.79 -11.14 16.79
CA PRO A 199 -18.10 -10.54 16.87
C PRO A 199 -18.13 -9.12 16.29
N ASP A 200 -19.28 -8.74 15.75
CA ASP A 200 -19.45 -7.47 15.05
C ASP A 200 -19.24 -6.28 16.00
N GLU A 201 -19.66 -6.39 17.25
CA GLU A 201 -19.46 -5.38 18.28
C GLU A 201 -17.98 -5.15 18.62
N VAL A 202 -17.13 -6.17 18.45
CA VAL A 202 -15.68 -6.06 18.64
C VAL A 202 -15.06 -5.34 17.46
N MET A 203 -15.36 -5.77 16.23
CA MET A 203 -14.82 -5.16 15.01
C MET A 203 -15.32 -3.73 14.81
N ALA A 204 -16.55 -3.43 15.23
CA ALA A 204 -17.10 -2.08 15.23
C ALA A 204 -16.57 -1.20 16.36
N HIS A 205 -15.87 -1.77 17.36
CA HIS A 205 -15.39 -1.01 18.50
C HIS A 205 -14.38 0.06 18.05
N PRO A 206 -14.49 1.31 18.54
CA PRO A 206 -13.62 2.41 18.10
C PRO A 206 -12.12 2.12 18.22
N ALA A 207 -11.71 1.38 19.25
CA ALA A 207 -10.31 1.01 19.42
C ALA A 207 -9.79 0.06 18.32
N ILE A 208 -10.60 -0.89 17.85
CA ILE A 208 -10.20 -1.80 16.76
C ILE A 208 -10.11 -1.03 15.45
N ARG A 209 -11.12 -0.20 15.15
CA ARG A 209 -11.10 0.68 13.96
C ARG A 209 -9.91 1.63 13.95
N ALA A 210 -9.54 2.19 15.11
CA ALA A 210 -8.39 3.07 15.23
C ALA A 210 -7.05 2.33 15.05
N LEU A 211 -6.96 1.04 15.44
CA LEU A 211 -5.80 0.21 15.14
C LEU A 211 -5.68 -0.07 13.64
N GLU A 212 -6.77 -0.46 12.97
CA GLU A 212 -6.78 -0.64 11.52
C GLU A 212 -6.39 0.65 10.79
N GLU A 213 -6.94 1.80 11.21
CA GLU A 213 -6.60 3.10 10.62
C GLU A 213 -5.12 3.44 10.80
N ALA A 214 -4.56 3.21 11.98
CA ALA A 214 -3.14 3.44 12.26
C ALA A 214 -2.22 2.51 11.47
N ALA A 215 -2.56 1.22 11.35
CA ALA A 215 -1.81 0.26 10.56
C ALA A 215 -1.87 0.60 9.05
N ASN A 216 -3.05 0.91 8.53
CA ASN A 216 -3.23 1.30 7.13
C ASN A 216 -2.53 2.62 6.81
N SER A 217 -2.58 3.61 7.71
CA SER A 217 -1.80 4.84 7.58
C SER A 217 -0.30 4.55 7.45
N HIS A 218 0.26 3.75 8.36
CA HIS A 218 1.67 3.38 8.32
C HIS A 218 2.05 2.68 7.00
N ILE A 219 1.24 1.71 6.56
CA ILE A 219 1.49 0.95 5.33
C ILE A 219 1.37 1.86 4.09
N SER A 220 0.31 2.67 4.01
CA SER A 220 0.03 3.53 2.86
C SER A 220 1.04 4.67 2.74
N TRP A 221 1.39 5.34 3.84
CA TRP A 221 2.37 6.43 3.80
C TRP A 221 3.78 5.93 3.50
N SER A 222 4.18 4.77 4.04
CA SER A 222 5.45 4.16 3.66
C SER A 222 5.47 3.75 2.17
N ASN A 223 4.36 3.20 1.66
CA ASN A 223 4.19 2.89 0.25
C ASN A 223 4.38 4.12 -0.62
N ASP A 224 3.69 5.23 -0.32
CA ASP A 224 3.79 6.47 -1.08
C ASP A 224 5.22 7.02 -1.13
N ILE A 225 5.98 6.90 -0.02
CA ILE A 225 7.39 7.31 0.01
C ILE A 225 8.24 6.41 -0.90
N PHE A 226 8.06 5.09 -0.82
CA PHE A 226 8.84 4.13 -1.59
C PHE A 226 8.48 4.14 -3.08
N SER A 227 7.21 4.39 -3.40
CA SER A 227 6.68 4.40 -4.76
C SER A 227 6.88 5.72 -5.48
N TYR A 228 7.14 6.81 -4.75
CA TYR A 228 7.25 8.16 -5.30
C TYR A 228 8.10 8.24 -6.56
N ASP A 229 9.28 7.62 -6.58
CA ASP A 229 10.16 7.68 -7.76
C ASP A 229 9.53 7.05 -9.01
N VAL A 230 8.87 5.89 -8.86
CA VAL A 230 8.20 5.22 -9.98
C VAL A 230 7.01 6.06 -10.47
N GLU A 231 6.24 6.60 -9.54
CA GLU A 231 5.01 7.34 -9.80
C GLU A 231 5.28 8.72 -10.42
N GLN A 232 6.23 9.49 -9.87
CA GLN A 232 6.62 10.78 -10.42
C GLN A 232 7.18 10.65 -11.84
N ALA A 233 7.88 9.53 -12.14
CA ALA A 233 8.40 9.27 -13.47
C ALA A 233 7.27 9.06 -14.49
N ARG A 234 6.14 8.50 -14.07
CA ARG A 234 4.92 8.35 -14.87
C ARG A 234 4.05 9.62 -14.92
N GLY A 235 4.32 10.56 -14.02
CA GLY A 235 3.54 11.78 -13.87
C GLY A 235 2.26 11.57 -13.06
N ASP A 236 2.22 10.56 -12.20
CA ASP A 236 1.10 10.35 -11.28
C ASP A 236 1.04 11.49 -10.24
N THR A 237 -0.17 11.83 -9.83
CA THR A 237 -0.47 12.88 -8.86
C THR A 237 -1.13 12.36 -7.60
N HIS A 238 -1.46 11.06 -7.54
CA HIS A 238 -2.12 10.43 -6.39
C HIS A 238 -1.12 9.84 -5.39
N ASN A 239 -0.19 10.66 -4.91
CA ASN A 239 0.84 10.29 -3.95
C ASN A 239 0.94 11.35 -2.84
N MET A 240 1.03 10.94 -1.57
CA MET A 240 1.12 11.88 -0.45
C MET A 240 2.27 12.89 -0.59
N VAL A 241 3.45 12.45 -1.04
CA VAL A 241 4.62 13.31 -1.23
C VAL A 241 4.32 14.39 -2.28
N GLU A 242 3.69 14.02 -3.40
CA GLU A 242 3.30 14.96 -4.45
C GLU A 242 2.23 15.95 -3.98
N VAL A 243 1.23 15.48 -3.24
CA VAL A 243 0.18 16.33 -2.65
C VAL A 243 0.80 17.34 -1.69
N VAL A 244 1.66 16.90 -0.78
CA VAL A 244 2.32 17.78 0.19
C VAL A 244 3.22 18.80 -0.50
N MET A 245 4.01 18.39 -1.49
CA MET A 245 4.83 19.31 -2.29
C MET A 245 4.00 20.42 -2.92
N ARG A 246 2.86 20.08 -3.54
CA ARG A 246 2.00 21.05 -4.23
C ARG A 246 1.22 21.95 -3.27
N ARG A 247 0.76 21.42 -2.14
CA ARG A 247 -0.14 22.12 -1.22
C ARG A 247 0.60 22.96 -0.18
N HIS A 248 1.82 22.56 0.21
CA HIS A 248 2.62 23.24 1.23
C HIS A 248 3.90 23.91 0.71
N ASP A 249 4.13 23.91 -0.62
CA ASP A 249 5.34 24.44 -1.29
C ASP A 249 6.63 23.83 -0.72
N PHE A 250 6.56 22.54 -0.35
CA PHE A 250 7.69 21.81 0.18
C PHE A 250 8.64 21.38 -0.94
N SER A 251 9.94 21.49 -0.68
CA SER A 251 10.93 20.73 -1.45
C SER A 251 10.66 19.24 -1.35
N LEU A 252 11.12 18.44 -2.32
CA LEU A 252 10.96 16.99 -2.29
C LEU A 252 11.43 16.37 -0.96
N GLN A 253 12.63 16.73 -0.49
CA GLN A 253 13.14 16.18 0.76
C GLN A 253 12.25 16.55 1.94
N ALA A 254 11.82 17.82 2.03
CA ALA A 254 10.93 18.27 3.11
C ALA A 254 9.56 17.54 3.08
N ALA A 255 9.02 17.26 1.89
CA ALA A 255 7.80 16.48 1.75
C ALA A 255 8.00 15.02 2.17
N VAL A 256 9.10 14.37 1.75
CA VAL A 256 9.43 13.01 2.18
C VAL A 256 9.62 12.93 3.70
N ASP A 257 10.32 13.90 4.30
CA ASP A 257 10.52 13.96 5.75
C ASP A 257 9.18 14.12 6.48
N TYR A 258 8.31 15.02 5.99
CA TYR A 258 6.98 15.24 6.54
C TYR A 258 6.11 13.97 6.50
N VAL A 259 6.06 13.27 5.36
CA VAL A 259 5.30 12.01 5.23
C VAL A 259 5.95 10.90 6.08
N GLY A 260 7.27 10.91 6.22
CA GLY A 260 8.01 10.03 7.13
C GLY A 260 7.60 10.22 8.60
N ASP A 261 7.49 11.46 9.05
CA ASP A 261 7.02 11.80 10.39
C ASP A 261 5.57 11.33 10.63
N LEU A 262 4.69 11.50 9.65
CA LEU A 262 3.31 10.97 9.71
C LEU A 262 3.28 9.43 9.79
N THR A 263 4.18 8.76 9.07
CA THR A 263 4.32 7.30 9.10
C THR A 263 4.75 6.83 10.48
N ASN A 264 5.77 7.47 11.06
CA ASN A 264 6.28 7.17 12.40
C ASN A 264 5.24 7.50 13.49
N ALA A 265 4.48 8.59 13.34
CA ALA A 265 3.39 8.91 14.25
C ALA A 265 2.27 7.86 14.21
N SER A 266 2.02 7.24 13.05
CA SER A 266 0.99 6.21 12.89
C SER A 266 1.28 4.96 13.70
N ILE A 267 2.53 4.49 13.74
CA ILE A 267 2.90 3.34 14.59
C ILE A 267 2.89 3.70 16.09
N ALA A 268 3.30 4.92 16.46
CA ALA A 268 3.19 5.37 17.84
C ALA A 268 1.72 5.42 18.31
N ARG A 269 0.80 5.87 17.43
CA ARG A 269 -0.65 5.84 17.65
C ARG A 269 -1.16 4.41 17.82
N PHE A 270 -0.76 3.49 16.93
CA PHE A 270 -1.12 2.07 17.02
C PHE A 270 -0.75 1.48 18.39
N GLU A 271 0.49 1.68 18.83
CA GLU A 271 0.98 1.15 20.12
C GLU A 271 0.30 1.80 21.33
N SER A 272 -0.10 3.06 21.23
CA SER A 272 -0.90 3.70 22.28
C SER A 272 -2.27 3.04 22.43
N ILE A 273 -2.98 2.81 21.32
CA ILE A 273 -4.32 2.21 21.33
C ILE A 273 -4.26 0.74 21.76
N ARG A 274 -3.26 0.00 21.26
CA ARG A 274 -3.06 -1.42 21.57
C ARG A 274 -2.92 -1.67 23.07
N ARG A 275 -2.19 -0.79 23.77
CA ARG A 275 -1.99 -0.86 25.23
C ARG A 275 -3.24 -0.52 26.04
N SER A 276 -4.24 0.09 25.42
CA SER A 276 -5.49 0.51 26.06
C SER A 276 -6.72 -0.22 25.51
N LEU A 277 -6.54 -1.40 24.92
CA LEU A 277 -7.66 -2.21 24.45
C LEU A 277 -8.56 -2.61 25.64
N PRO A 278 -9.90 -2.53 25.49
CA PRO A 278 -10.80 -3.05 26.51
C PRO A 278 -10.75 -4.58 26.53
N CYS A 279 -11.42 -5.16 27.52
CA CYS A 279 -11.59 -6.60 27.67
C CYS A 279 -13.01 -6.99 27.23
N TRP A 280 -13.11 -8.02 26.41
CA TRP A 280 -14.36 -8.65 25.97
C TRP A 280 -14.55 -10.06 26.53
N GLY A 281 -13.61 -10.51 27.36
CA GLY A 281 -13.60 -11.82 28.00
C GLY A 281 -12.58 -12.76 27.36
N GLU A 282 -12.10 -13.72 28.14
CA GLU A 282 -10.88 -14.50 27.85
C GLU A 282 -10.83 -15.10 26.43
N LYS A 283 -11.95 -15.64 25.93
CA LYS A 283 -12.00 -16.24 24.60
C LYS A 283 -11.87 -15.18 23.50
N ILE A 284 -12.66 -14.11 23.57
CA ILE A 284 -12.66 -13.04 22.57
C ILE A 284 -11.32 -12.30 22.60
N ASP A 285 -10.76 -12.05 23.79
CA ASP A 285 -9.48 -11.36 23.93
C ASP A 285 -8.32 -12.12 23.29
N LYS A 286 -8.35 -13.46 23.30
CA LYS A 286 -7.37 -14.29 22.56
C LYS A 286 -7.48 -14.08 21.05
N ASP A 287 -8.70 -14.07 20.52
CA ASP A 287 -8.95 -13.86 19.09
C ASP A 287 -8.58 -12.42 18.67
N VAL A 288 -8.91 -11.42 19.50
CA VAL A 288 -8.48 -10.02 19.30
C VAL A 288 -6.96 -9.92 19.30
N THR A 289 -6.27 -10.63 20.20
CA THR A 289 -4.80 -10.64 20.23
C THR A 289 -4.21 -11.18 18.92
N LEU A 290 -4.79 -12.26 18.37
CA LEU A 290 -4.37 -12.79 17.06
C LEU A 290 -4.61 -11.78 15.93
N TYR A 291 -5.77 -11.12 15.94
CA TYR A 291 -6.11 -10.11 14.94
C TYR A 291 -5.16 -8.91 14.97
N VAL A 292 -4.91 -8.35 16.16
CA VAL A 292 -3.99 -7.23 16.36
C VAL A 292 -2.56 -7.59 15.99
N GLN A 293 -2.12 -8.82 16.30
CA GLN A 293 -0.82 -9.31 15.86
C GLN A 293 -0.72 -9.39 14.33
N GLY A 294 -1.81 -9.77 13.64
CA GLY A 294 -1.86 -9.74 12.17
C GLY A 294 -1.70 -8.34 11.60
N LEU A 295 -2.25 -7.30 12.25
CA LEU A 295 -2.01 -5.91 11.85
C LEU A 295 -0.52 -5.52 12.00
N GLN A 296 0.13 -5.96 13.09
CA GLN A 296 1.57 -5.74 13.30
C GLN A 296 2.41 -6.46 12.24
N ASP A 297 2.06 -7.70 11.89
CA ASP A 297 2.71 -8.47 10.82
C ASP A 297 2.58 -7.76 9.47
N TRP A 298 1.41 -7.21 9.17
CA TRP A 298 1.19 -6.39 7.98
C TRP A 298 2.07 -5.15 7.94
N MET A 299 2.20 -4.43 9.05
CA MET A 299 3.04 -3.22 9.13
C MET A 299 4.51 -3.51 8.85
N VAL A 300 5.09 -4.55 9.46
CA VAL A 300 6.50 -4.90 9.25
C VAL A 300 6.73 -5.65 7.94
N GLY A 301 5.80 -6.53 7.55
CA GLY A 301 5.86 -7.31 6.32
C GLY A 301 5.82 -6.43 5.08
N ALA A 302 4.91 -5.44 5.04
CA ALA A 302 4.84 -4.48 3.94
C ALA A 302 6.11 -3.63 3.83
N LEU A 303 6.63 -3.11 4.97
CA LEU A 303 7.89 -2.36 4.98
C LEU A 303 9.05 -3.19 4.42
N GLN A 304 9.20 -4.42 4.87
CA GLN A 304 10.27 -5.30 4.41
C GLN A 304 10.12 -5.60 2.91
N TRP A 305 8.92 -5.99 2.49
CA TRP A 305 8.61 -6.34 1.10
C TRP A 305 8.89 -5.21 0.11
N SER A 306 8.73 -3.94 0.52
CA SER A 306 9.07 -2.80 -0.35
C SER A 306 10.54 -2.75 -0.77
N PHE A 307 11.45 -3.40 -0.04
CA PHE A 307 12.87 -3.49 -0.43
C PHE A 307 13.21 -4.82 -1.09
N ASP A 308 12.46 -5.89 -0.80
CA ASP A 308 12.71 -7.22 -1.36
C ASP A 308 12.07 -7.38 -2.76
N SER A 309 10.94 -6.70 -2.99
CA SER A 309 10.28 -6.69 -4.29
C SER A 309 11.03 -5.83 -5.30
N ALA A 310 10.92 -6.20 -6.58
CA ALA A 310 11.44 -5.35 -7.64
C ALA A 310 10.54 -4.14 -7.97
N ARG A 311 9.39 -3.98 -7.27
CA ARG A 311 8.33 -3.01 -7.61
C ARG A 311 8.84 -1.57 -7.56
N TYR A 312 9.65 -1.22 -6.57
CA TYR A 312 10.08 0.17 -6.34
C TYR A 312 11.53 0.40 -6.76
N PHE A 313 12.44 -0.42 -6.22
CA PHE A 313 13.89 -0.22 -6.35
C PHE A 313 14.57 -1.22 -7.30
N GLY A 314 13.80 -2.05 -8.01
CA GLY A 314 14.36 -3.06 -8.91
C GLY A 314 15.29 -4.02 -8.15
N ASN A 315 16.56 -4.11 -8.57
CA ASN A 315 17.54 -4.96 -7.91
C ASN A 315 18.36 -4.21 -6.84
N ASP A 316 18.12 -2.91 -6.66
CA ASP A 316 18.91 -2.05 -5.76
C ASP A 316 18.29 -1.95 -4.36
N GLY A 317 17.20 -2.68 -4.07
CA GLY A 317 16.44 -2.58 -2.82
C GLY A 317 17.29 -2.76 -1.56
N ALA A 318 18.22 -3.72 -1.53
CA ALA A 318 19.14 -3.91 -0.40
C ALA A 318 20.07 -2.69 -0.19
N ALA A 319 20.60 -2.12 -1.27
CA ALA A 319 21.47 -0.94 -1.20
C ALA A 319 20.68 0.30 -0.77
N VAL A 320 19.47 0.48 -1.30
CA VAL A 320 18.56 1.58 -0.89
C VAL A 320 18.18 1.41 0.57
N LYS A 321 17.90 0.20 1.05
CA LYS A 321 17.60 -0.05 2.48
C LYS A 321 18.77 0.33 3.38
N GLN A 322 20.00 -0.01 2.99
CA GLN A 322 21.21 0.27 3.76
C GLN A 322 21.57 1.76 3.79
N HIS A 323 21.49 2.43 2.64
CA HIS A 323 21.97 3.81 2.49
C HIS A 323 20.86 4.86 2.60
N ARG A 324 19.60 4.43 2.48
CA ARG A 324 18.39 5.27 2.44
C ARG A 324 18.38 6.30 1.31
N VAL A 325 19.18 6.14 0.26
CA VAL A 325 19.20 7.10 -0.86
C VAL A 325 18.45 6.52 -2.05
N VAL A 326 17.46 7.27 -2.56
CA VAL A 326 16.74 6.97 -3.80
C VAL A 326 17.19 7.93 -4.88
N ILE A 327 17.61 7.41 -6.03
CA ILE A 327 17.96 8.21 -7.22
C ILE A 327 16.73 8.31 -8.12
N LEU A 328 16.36 9.52 -8.51
CA LEU A 328 15.14 9.76 -9.28
C LEU A 328 15.30 9.35 -10.75
N ARG A 329 14.30 8.62 -11.25
CA ARG A 329 14.08 8.33 -12.67
C ARG A 329 13.65 9.61 -13.40
N PRO A 330 14.04 9.78 -14.68
CA PRO A 330 13.56 10.88 -15.48
C PRO A 330 12.05 10.75 -15.71
N ARG A 331 11.34 11.88 -15.79
CA ARG A 331 9.92 11.89 -16.20
C ARG A 331 9.79 11.37 -17.63
N MET A 332 8.85 10.47 -17.85
CA MET A 332 8.49 9.97 -19.18
C MET A 332 7.90 11.12 -20.01
N SER A 333 8.34 11.27 -21.26
CA SER A 333 7.76 12.28 -22.17
C SER A 333 6.29 11.94 -22.45
N ALA A 334 5.46 12.95 -22.71
CA ALA A 334 4.03 12.76 -23.02
C ALA A 334 3.79 11.81 -24.21
N THR A 335 4.75 11.68 -25.13
CA THR A 335 4.76 10.75 -26.27
C THR A 335 5.06 9.30 -25.92
N GLY A 336 5.49 9.01 -24.69
CA GLY A 336 5.78 7.66 -24.19
C GLY A 336 4.64 7.02 -23.38
N ARG A 337 3.53 7.75 -23.16
CA ARG A 337 2.36 7.21 -22.43
C ARG A 337 1.62 6.09 -23.18
N ASP A 338 1.75 6.06 -24.51
CA ASP A 338 1.12 5.06 -25.38
C ASP A 338 1.96 3.78 -25.54
N GLN A 339 3.11 3.66 -24.85
CA GLN A 339 3.89 2.43 -24.83
C GLN A 339 3.57 1.59 -23.58
N PRO A 340 3.14 0.33 -23.74
CA PRO A 340 2.83 -0.52 -22.60
C PRO A 340 4.07 -0.79 -21.74
N ASN A 341 4.06 -0.22 -20.54
CA ASN A 341 4.93 -0.45 -19.38
C ASN A 341 6.36 -0.88 -19.75
N ASP A 342 7.14 0.11 -20.16
CA ASP A 342 8.60 0.02 -20.26
C ASP A 342 9.23 0.26 -18.89
N ALA A 343 9.20 -0.79 -18.06
CA ALA A 343 10.26 -0.98 -17.08
C ALA A 343 11.57 -1.23 -17.85
N LEU A 344 12.19 -0.15 -18.34
CA LEU A 344 13.51 -0.19 -18.95
C LEU A 344 14.55 -0.51 -17.88
N VAL A 345 14.89 -1.81 -17.85
CA VAL A 345 16.25 -2.33 -17.98
C VAL A 345 17.37 -1.34 -17.63
N HIS A 346 17.95 -1.57 -16.46
CA HIS A 346 19.37 -1.49 -16.13
C HIS A 346 20.32 -0.51 -16.85
N ASN A 347 21.12 0.14 -15.99
CA ASN A 347 22.57 0.30 -16.07
C ASN A 347 23.07 1.71 -16.42
N ARG A 348 23.40 2.53 -15.40
CA ARG A 348 24.49 3.56 -15.44
C ARG A 348 24.96 4.11 -14.07
N TRP A 349 24.76 3.42 -12.93
CA TRP A 349 25.10 4.00 -11.61
C TRP A 349 26.22 3.33 -10.81
N ALA A 350 26.92 2.32 -11.36
CA ALA A 350 28.10 1.73 -10.71
C ALA A 350 29.43 2.45 -10.99
N GLN A 351 29.48 3.52 -11.80
CA GLN A 351 30.75 4.13 -12.24
C GLN A 351 31.06 5.53 -11.69
N PHE A 352 30.23 6.14 -10.83
CA PHE A 352 30.54 7.50 -10.33
C PHE A 352 30.83 7.60 -8.82
N LEU A 353 30.57 6.55 -8.03
CA LEU A 353 30.90 6.53 -6.60
C LEU A 353 32.32 6.02 -6.28
N MET A 354 33.27 6.15 -7.21
CA MET A 354 34.68 5.78 -7.01
C MET A 354 35.68 6.93 -7.22
N ARG A 355 35.26 8.19 -7.13
CA ARG A 355 36.22 9.30 -7.09
C ARG A 355 35.87 10.30 -5.98
N CYS A 356 36.85 10.49 -5.11
CA CYS A 356 37.01 11.52 -4.08
C CYS A 356 36.53 11.15 -2.66
N ALA A 357 37.23 10.20 -2.04
CA ALA A 357 37.63 10.34 -0.64
C ALA A 357 39.00 11.05 -0.60
N CYS A 358 39.09 12.21 0.07
CA CYS A 358 40.27 12.84 0.73
C CYS A 358 39.97 14.33 1.09
N ILE A 359 39.48 14.57 2.33
CA ILE A 359 39.88 15.53 3.43
C ILE A 359 40.70 16.82 3.04
N PRO A 360 40.66 18.02 3.72
CA PRO A 360 40.05 18.46 5.01
C PRO A 360 39.34 19.87 5.07
N THR A 361 38.68 20.09 6.23
CA THR A 361 38.31 21.33 6.97
C THR A 361 38.76 22.73 6.50
N ARG A 362 37.83 23.71 6.50
CA ARG A 362 37.94 25.02 7.22
C ARG A 362 36.66 25.88 7.10
N VAL A 363 36.32 26.55 8.21
CA VAL A 363 35.23 27.54 8.42
C VAL A 363 35.75 28.96 8.12
N PRO A 364 34.91 29.91 7.64
CA PRO A 364 34.45 31.03 8.50
C PRO A 364 33.00 31.51 8.27
N ARG A 365 32.36 32.03 9.34
CA ARG A 365 31.17 32.93 9.35
C ARG A 365 31.60 34.38 9.07
N PRO A 366 30.74 35.34 8.63
CA PRO A 366 29.70 36.05 9.43
C PRO A 366 28.40 36.31 8.61
N GLY A 367 27.26 36.85 9.05
CA GLY A 367 26.76 37.56 10.23
C GLY A 367 25.48 38.34 9.82
N GLY A 368 24.56 38.60 10.76
CA GLY A 368 23.36 39.46 10.61
C GLY A 368 22.11 38.79 10.00
N SER A 369 20.86 39.08 10.32
CA SER A 369 20.15 39.76 11.44
C SER A 369 18.65 39.70 11.06
N CYS A 370 17.77 39.38 12.03
CA CYS A 370 16.28 39.39 11.98
C CYS A 370 15.70 40.81 11.68
N PRO A 371 14.36 41.08 11.51
CA PRO A 371 13.21 40.40 12.16
C PRO A 371 11.80 40.43 11.44
N THR A 372 10.77 39.94 12.17
CA THR A 372 9.31 40.27 12.15
C THR A 372 8.44 39.79 10.96
N SER A 373 7.17 39.36 11.06
CA SER A 373 6.12 39.34 12.11
C SER A 373 4.91 38.49 11.62
N SER A 374 4.21 37.81 12.53
CA SER A 374 2.85 37.21 12.34
C SER A 374 1.76 38.32 12.42
N PRO A 375 0.43 38.10 12.18
CA PRO A 375 -0.41 37.07 12.85
C PRO A 375 -1.58 36.44 12.04
N SER A 376 -2.02 35.30 12.59
CA SER A 376 -3.32 34.60 12.58
C SER A 376 -4.53 35.18 11.82
N HIS A 377 -5.33 34.29 11.21
CA HIS A 377 -6.75 34.16 11.56
C HIS A 377 -7.33 32.76 11.28
N SER A 378 -7.99 32.24 12.31
CA SER A 378 -8.79 31.02 12.39
C SER A 378 -10.22 31.25 11.90
N PHE A 379 -10.84 30.28 11.23
CA PHE A 379 -12.29 30.09 11.29
C PHE A 379 -12.67 28.61 11.20
N THR A 380 -13.30 28.14 12.27
CA THR A 380 -13.98 26.86 12.48
C THR A 380 -15.47 26.95 12.15
N ARG A 381 -16.06 25.87 11.58
CA ARG A 381 -17.42 25.31 11.77
C ARG A 381 -17.54 24.10 10.81
N THR A 382 -17.76 22.82 11.18
CA THR A 382 -18.79 22.09 11.96
C THR A 382 -20.24 22.22 11.43
N TRP A 383 -20.78 21.14 10.83
CA TRP A 383 -21.93 20.31 11.28
C TRP A 383 -22.74 19.67 10.11
N ASN A 384 -22.84 18.33 10.18
CA ASN A 384 -24.00 17.43 10.07
C ASN A 384 -24.90 17.24 8.82
N ASP A 385 -25.12 15.94 8.60
CA ASP A 385 -26.36 15.17 8.38
C ASP A 385 -27.24 15.47 7.16
N ALA A 386 -27.23 14.50 6.23
CA ALA A 386 -28.42 13.89 5.64
C ALA A 386 -28.15 12.40 5.37
#